data_AF-A0A1V5BC22-F1
#
_entry.id   AF-A0A1V5BC22-F1
#
_cell.length_a   1.000
_cell.length_b   1.000
_cell.length_c   1.000
_cell.angle_alpha   90.00
_cell.angle_beta   90.00
_cell.angle_gamma   90.00
#
_symmetry.space_group_name_H-M   'P 1'
#
loop_
_entity.id
_entity.type
_entity.pdbx_description
1 polymer ?
#
loop_
_entity_poly.entity_id
_entity_poly.type
_entity_poly.pdbx_seq_one_letter_code
_entity_poly.pdbx_strand_id
1 'polypeptide(L)'
;MDIKQDALNIGLEDCYNPQDLIGKIAASEQEEAVLYAKIAQAVPCEELRRIICHKAKKEWRMAERLAMLSQCFGAMPAAPPVGAMPFSMGEGNEKE
;
A
#
# COMPACT_ATOMS: atom_id res chain seq x y z
N MET A 1 25.41 -28.94 -11.31
CA MET A 1 23.94 -28.71 -11.30
C MET A 1 23.75 -27.21 -11.31
N ASP A 2 23.54 -26.67 -12.49
CA ASP A 2 23.23 -25.27 -12.70
C ASP A 2 21.89 -24.94 -12.06
N ILE A 3 21.89 -23.96 -11.16
CA ILE A 3 20.66 -23.38 -10.62
C ILE A 3 20.08 -22.54 -11.76
N LYS A 4 19.32 -23.19 -12.62
CA LYS A 4 18.59 -22.54 -13.71
C LYS A 4 17.61 -21.53 -13.11
N GLN A 5 17.52 -20.39 -13.77
CA GLN A 5 16.72 -19.21 -13.47
C GLN A 5 15.20 -19.45 -13.54
N ASP A 6 14.71 -20.59 -13.04
CA ASP A 6 13.30 -20.99 -13.14
C ASP A 6 12.42 -20.43 -12.01
N ALA A 7 12.98 -19.59 -11.13
CA ALA A 7 12.23 -18.89 -10.06
C ALA A 7 11.93 -17.41 -10.37
N LEU A 8 12.37 -16.89 -11.52
CA LEU A 8 12.25 -15.46 -11.88
C LEU A 8 11.29 -15.18 -13.05
N ASN A 9 10.52 -16.19 -13.49
CA ASN A 9 9.42 -16.02 -14.45
C ASN A 9 8.06 -15.92 -13.74
N ILE A 10 7.97 -15.13 -12.67
CA ILE A 10 6.66 -14.58 -12.28
C ILE A 10 6.38 -13.48 -13.30
N GLY A 11 5.39 -13.76 -14.16
CA GLY A 11 5.01 -12.98 -15.32
C GLY A 11 5.15 -11.47 -15.12
N LEU A 12 6.00 -10.89 -15.95
CA LEU A 12 6.20 -9.47 -16.13
C LEU A 12 5.01 -8.85 -16.91
N GLU A 13 3.78 -9.21 -16.54
CA GLU A 13 2.54 -8.75 -17.16
C GLU A 13 1.51 -8.46 -16.07
N ASP A 14 1.74 -7.36 -15.36
CA ASP A 14 0.72 -6.44 -14.90
C ASP A 14 1.48 -5.34 -14.16
N CYS A 15 1.26 -4.08 -14.55
CA CYS A 15 1.77 -2.95 -13.79
C CYS A 15 1.18 -3.01 -12.38
N TYR A 16 1.86 -3.69 -11.45
CA TYR A 16 1.41 -3.83 -10.07
C TYR A 16 1.40 -2.45 -9.43
N ASN A 17 0.23 -1.82 -9.40
CA ASN A 17 0.02 -0.57 -8.70
C ASN A 17 0.41 -0.79 -7.22
N PRO A 18 1.41 -0.06 -6.69
CA PRO A 18 1.82 -0.20 -5.30
C PRO A 18 0.67 0.02 -4.32
N GLN A 19 -0.29 0.87 -4.68
CA GLN A 19 -1.52 1.08 -3.91
C GLN A 19 -2.33 -0.22 -3.77
N ASP A 20 -2.51 -0.96 -4.87
CA ASP A 20 -3.28 -2.20 -4.88
C ASP A 20 -2.56 -3.31 -4.11
N LEU A 21 -1.23 -3.39 -4.23
CA LEU A 21 -0.43 -4.33 -3.46
C LEU A 21 -0.53 -4.06 -1.95
N ILE A 22 -0.37 -2.81 -1.53
CA ILE A 22 -0.50 -2.44 -0.11
C ILE A 22 -1.94 -2.66 0.38
N GLY A 23 -2.94 -2.40 -0.46
CA GLY A 23 -4.34 -2.70 -0.16
C GLY A 23 -4.59 -4.19 0.10
N LYS A 24 -3.99 -5.08 -0.70
CA LYS A 24 -4.05 -6.54 -0.48
C LYS A 24 -3.40 -6.96 0.84
N ILE A 25 -2.25 -6.37 1.19
CA ILE A 25 -1.59 -6.64 2.48
C ILE A 25 -2.48 -6.16 3.64
N ALA A 26 -3.05 -4.95 3.55
CA ALA A 26 -3.94 -4.41 4.58
C ALA A 26 -5.18 -5.30 4.80
N ALA A 27 -5.79 -5.81 3.73
CA ALA A 27 -6.91 -6.75 3.82
C ALA A 27 -6.51 -8.06 4.51
N SER A 28 -5.32 -8.59 4.19
CA SER A 28 -4.80 -9.82 4.79
C SER A 28 -4.58 -9.67 6.31
N GLU A 29 -4.00 -8.55 6.73
CA GLU A 29 -3.82 -8.21 8.16
C GLU A 29 -5.16 -8.09 8.90
N GLN A 30 -6.18 -7.54 8.23
CA GLN A 30 -7.52 -7.43 8.79
C GLN A 30 -8.20 -8.80 8.94
N GLU A 31 -8.07 -9.69 7.96
CA GLU A 31 -8.55 -11.07 8.05
C GLU A 31 -7.90 -11.84 9.20
N GLU A 32 -6.58 -11.69 9.38
CA GLU A 32 -5.84 -12.31 10.48
C GLU A 32 -6.30 -11.77 11.84
N ALA A 33 -6.53 -10.46 11.96
CA ALA A 33 -7.08 -9.85 13.17
C ALA A 33 -8.47 -10.42 13.53
N VAL A 34 -9.34 -10.61 12.54
CA VAL A 34 -10.67 -11.22 12.73
C VAL A 34 -10.54 -12.68 13.16
N LEU A 35 -9.60 -13.43 12.58
CA LEU A 35 -9.34 -14.82 12.97
C LEU A 35 -8.87 -14.90 14.42
N TYR A 36 -7.90 -14.09 14.83
CA TYR A 36 -7.46 -14.03 16.23
C TYR A 36 -8.60 -13.66 17.18
N ALA A 37 -9.46 -12.71 16.82
CA ALA A 37 -10.60 -12.33 17.64
C ALA A 37 -11.60 -13.49 17.83
N LYS A 38 -11.85 -14.30 16.79
CA LYS A 38 -12.68 -15.52 16.88
C LYS A 38 -12.03 -16.57 17.78
N ILE A 39 -10.73 -16.82 17.62
CA ILE A 39 -10.00 -17.78 18.47
C ILE A 39 -10.06 -17.34 19.93
N ALA A 40 -9.87 -16.05 20.23
CA ALA A 40 -9.93 -15.53 21.60
C ALA A 40 -11.28 -15.79 22.30
N GLN A 41 -12.38 -15.80 21.56
CA GLN A 41 -13.72 -16.12 22.09
C GLN A 41 -13.87 -17.60 22.44
N ALA A 42 -13.18 -18.50 21.72
CA ALA A 42 -13.22 -19.94 21.94
C ALA A 42 -12.24 -20.44 23.02
N VAL A 43 -11.26 -19.62 23.41
CA VAL A 43 -10.21 -20.01 24.36
C VAL A 43 -10.67 -19.84 25.82
N PRO A 44 -10.69 -20.92 26.64
CA PRO A 44 -11.06 -20.85 28.05
C PRO A 44 -9.93 -20.30 28.94
N CYS A 45 -8.68 -20.53 28.56
CA CYS A 45 -7.51 -20.06 29.31
C CYS A 45 -7.33 -18.54 29.19
N GLU A 46 -7.36 -17.83 30.31
CA GLU A 46 -7.29 -16.37 30.31
C GLU A 46 -5.95 -15.83 29.79
N GLU A 47 -4.84 -16.45 30.18
CA GLU A 47 -3.51 -16.03 29.73
C GLU A 47 -3.36 -16.15 28.21
N LEU A 48 -3.77 -17.30 27.66
CA LEU A 48 -3.76 -17.52 26.20
C LEU A 48 -4.71 -16.56 25.49
N ARG A 49 -5.89 -16.28 26.06
CA ARG A 49 -6.82 -15.28 25.51
C ARG A 49 -6.19 -13.89 25.45
N ARG A 50 -5.46 -13.46 26.49
CA ARG A 50 -4.75 -12.17 26.50
C ARG A 50 -3.68 -12.09 25.41
N ILE A 51 -2.90 -13.16 25.21
CA ILE A 51 -1.88 -13.25 24.15
C ILE A 51 -2.53 -13.10 22.77
N ILE A 52 -3.62 -13.83 22.51
CA ILE A 52 -4.32 -13.80 21.22
C ILE A 52 -4.98 -12.44 20.98
N CYS A 53 -5.62 -11.86 22.00
CA CYS A 53 -6.18 -10.51 21.91
C CYS A 53 -5.09 -9.45 21.60
N HIS A 54 -3.89 -9.62 22.13
CA HIS A 54 -2.76 -8.74 21.81
C HIS A 54 -2.36 -8.86 20.34
N LYS A 55 -2.30 -10.09 19.79
CA LYS A 55 -2.04 -10.33 18.37
C LYS A 55 -3.12 -9.73 17.47
N ALA A 56 -4.40 -9.94 17.78
CA ALA A 56 -5.52 -9.34 17.05
C ALA A 56 -5.39 -7.81 16.96
N LYS A 57 -5.08 -7.16 18.09
CA LYS A 57 -4.89 -5.69 18.13
C LYS A 57 -3.69 -5.23 17.32
N LYS A 58 -2.63 -6.03 17.25
CA LYS A 58 -1.43 -5.70 16.48
C LYS A 58 -1.74 -5.71 14.98
N GLU A 59 -2.37 -6.76 14.48
CA GLU A 59 -2.66 -6.88 13.05
C GLU A 59 -3.74 -5.88 12.61
N TRP A 60 -4.72 -5.59 13.48
CA TRP A 60 -5.68 -4.52 13.22
C TRP A 60 -5.01 -3.14 13.03
N ARG A 61 -4.07 -2.78 13.92
CA ARG A 61 -3.30 -1.52 13.78
C ARG A 61 -2.40 -1.52 12.56
N MET A 62 -1.88 -2.68 12.16
CA MET A 62 -1.08 -2.79 10.95
C MET A 62 -1.94 -2.56 9.71
N ALA A 63 -3.12 -3.19 9.63
CA ALA A 63 -4.09 -2.97 8.57
C ALA A 63 -4.47 -1.48 8.43
N GLU A 64 -4.76 -0.79 9.54
CA GLU A 64 -5.05 0.65 9.55
C GLU A 64 -3.88 1.48 9.00
N ARG A 65 -2.65 1.19 9.43
CA ARG A 65 -1.44 1.88 8.94
C ARG A 65 -1.21 1.65 7.46
N LEU A 66 -1.35 0.41 6.99
CA LEU A 66 -1.20 0.08 5.58
C LEU A 66 -2.28 0.75 4.73
N ALA A 67 -3.52 0.78 5.20
CA ALA A 67 -4.61 1.50 4.54
C ALA A 67 -4.30 3.00 4.41
N MET A 68 -3.78 3.65 5.46
CA MET A 68 -3.33 5.04 5.39
C MET A 68 -2.18 5.24 4.39
N LEU A 69 -1.17 4.37 4.42
CA LEU A 69 -0.01 4.47 3.53
C LEU A 69 -0.38 4.19 2.06
N SER A 70 -1.38 3.34 1.80
CA SER A 70 -1.85 3.10 0.43
C SER A 70 -2.34 4.38 -0.26
N GLN A 71 -2.93 5.31 0.51
CA GLN A 71 -3.42 6.59 0.00
C GLN A 71 -2.28 7.50 -0.47
N CYS A 72 -1.07 7.36 0.09
CA CYS A 72 0.10 8.12 -0.34
C CYS A 72 0.49 7.80 -1.80
N PHE A 73 0.14 6.61 -2.31
CA PHE A 73 0.42 6.21 -3.68
C PHE A 73 -0.67 6.69 -4.66
N GLY A 74 -1.92 6.83 -4.22
CA GLY A 74 -3.02 7.35 -5.04
C GLY A 74 -3.13 8.87 -5.09
N ALA A 75 -2.49 9.58 -4.15
CA ALA A 75 -2.57 11.03 -4.00
C ALA A 75 -1.51 11.81 -4.79
N MET A 76 -0.72 11.18 -5.68
CA MET A 76 0.13 11.94 -6.59
C MET A 76 -0.78 12.83 -7.46
N PRO A 77 -0.69 14.17 -7.36
CA PRO A 77 -1.42 15.04 -8.27
C PRO A 77 -0.98 14.67 -9.69
N ALA A 78 -1.95 14.48 -10.58
CA ALA A 78 -1.67 14.38 -12.00
C ALA A 78 -0.72 15.54 -12.34
N ALA A 79 0.45 15.20 -12.91
CA ALA A 79 1.43 16.20 -13.31
C ALA A 79 0.68 17.33 -14.04
N PRO A 80 0.93 18.61 -13.71
CA PRO A 80 0.25 19.70 -14.38
C PRO A 80 0.42 19.50 -15.89
N PRO A 81 -0.65 19.67 -16.70
CA PRO A 81 -0.56 19.45 -18.13
C PRO A 81 0.61 20.28 -18.65
N VAL A 82 1.60 19.58 -19.19
CA VAL A 82 2.73 20.17 -19.92
C VAL A 82 2.10 20.84 -21.14
N GLY A 83 1.69 22.10 -21.00
CA GLY A 83 0.86 22.76 -22.01
C GLY A 83 0.34 24.15 -21.65
N ALA A 84 0.42 24.59 -20.39
CA ALA A 84 0.14 25.99 -20.05
C ALA A 84 1.42 26.85 -20.08
N MET A 85 2.12 26.84 -21.20
CA MET A 85 3.02 27.95 -21.54
C MET A 85 2.21 28.93 -22.39
N PRO A 86 1.73 30.06 -21.86
CA PRO A 86 1.44 31.18 -22.74
C PRO A 86 2.79 31.65 -23.29
N PHE A 87 3.03 31.33 -24.55
CA PHE A 87 4.00 32.06 -25.38
C PHE A 87 3.60 33.54 -25.33
N SER A 88 4.21 34.33 -24.44
CA SER A 88 4.31 35.77 -24.64
C SER A 88 5.45 36.01 -25.62
N MET A 89 5.10 35.87 -26.91
CA MET A 89 5.82 36.53 -27.99
C MET A 89 5.46 38.01 -27.88
N GLY A 90 6.40 38.82 -27.41
CA GLY A 90 6.27 40.27 -27.27
C GLY A 90 7.57 40.92 -27.70
N GLU A 91 7.48 41.58 -28.85
CA GLU A 91 8.54 42.21 -29.62
C GLU A 91 9.37 43.23 -28.81
N GLY A 92 10.59 43.46 -29.29
CA GLY A 92 11.56 44.33 -28.64
C GLY A 92 11.20 45.81 -28.62
N ASN A 93 11.98 46.55 -27.84
CA ASN A 93 12.35 47.90 -28.22
C ASN A 93 13.73 48.25 -27.65
N GLU A 94 14.56 48.76 -28.54
CA GLU A 94 15.87 49.35 -28.29
C GLU A 94 15.75 50.70 -27.54
N LYS A 95 16.94 51.22 -27.15
CA LYS A 95 17.29 52.55 -26.61
C LYS A 95 17.37 52.59 -25.09
N GLU A 96 18.45 53.02 -24.44
CA GLU A 96 19.69 53.73 -24.83
C GLU A 96 20.76 53.42 -23.76
#